data_AF-A0A5U8V4V0-F1
#
_entry.id   AF-A0A5U8V4V0-F1
#
_cell.length_a   1.000
_cell.length_b   1.000
_cell.length_c   1.000
_cell.angle_alpha   90.00
_cell.angle_beta   90.00
_cell.angle_gamma   90.00
#
_symmetry.space_group_name_H-M   'P 1'
#
loop_
_entity.id
_entity.type
_entity.pdbx_description
1 polymer ?
#
loop_
_entity_poly.entity_id
_entity_poly.type
_entity_poly.pdbx_seq_one_letter_code
_entity_poly.pdbx_strand_id
1 'polypeptide(L)'
;KRLAEFGGSRYQTYRLGGDEFAMVLYDVHSEYEVQRICAALSQAFNRPFELHNGQRITMTLSIGFALTWEHATAEKLQELADRNMYQAKHRRAERSLN
;
A
#
# COMPACT_ATOMS: atom_id res chain seq x y z
N LYS A 1 2.37 -3.80 -12.34
CA LYS A 1 3.66 -4.53 -12.46
C LYS A 1 4.44 -4.50 -11.14
N ARG A 2 4.91 -3.35 -10.66
CA ARG A 2 5.74 -3.26 -9.42
C ARG A 2 5.08 -3.82 -8.15
N LEU A 3 3.79 -3.57 -7.94
CA LEU A 3 3.06 -4.13 -6.79
C LEU A 3 3.01 -5.67 -6.84
N ALA A 4 2.73 -6.25 -8.02
CA ALA A 4 2.72 -7.70 -8.22
C ALA A 4 4.13 -8.31 -8.06
N GLU A 5 5.17 -7.63 -8.56
CA GLU A 5 6.57 -8.04 -8.36
C GLU A 5 6.95 -8.03 -6.86
N PHE A 6 6.51 -7.01 -6.12
CA PHE A 6 6.71 -6.94 -4.68
C PHE A 6 5.95 -8.05 -3.93
N GLY A 7 4.71 -8.32 -4.34
CA GLY A 7 3.88 -9.38 -3.76
C GLY A 7 4.45 -10.78 -3.97
N GLY A 8 5.07 -11.02 -5.14
CA GLY A 8 5.61 -12.31 -5.51
C GLY A 8 4.58 -13.41 -5.38
N SER A 9 4.98 -14.56 -4.81
CA SER A 9 4.07 -15.65 -4.45
C SER A 9 3.52 -15.54 -3.02
N ARG A 10 3.96 -14.53 -2.24
CA ARG A 10 3.65 -14.42 -0.81
C ARG A 10 2.39 -13.61 -0.54
N TYR A 11 2.15 -12.55 -1.31
CA TYR A 11 1.04 -11.63 -1.10
C TYR A 11 0.17 -11.53 -2.34
N GLN A 12 -1.14 -11.61 -2.13
CA GLN A 12 -2.10 -11.45 -3.23
C GLN A 12 -2.41 -9.97 -3.42
N THR A 13 -2.30 -9.49 -4.66
CA THR A 13 -2.49 -8.07 -4.99
C THR A 13 -3.67 -7.90 -5.93
N TYR A 14 -4.51 -6.90 -5.66
CA TYR A 14 -5.74 -6.64 -6.38
C TYR A 14 -5.81 -5.17 -6.80
N ARG A 15 -6.39 -4.89 -7.97
CA ARG A 15 -6.77 -3.53 -8.37
C ARG A 15 -8.24 -3.35 -8.06
N LEU A 16 -8.56 -2.34 -7.25
CA LEU A 16 -9.94 -2.06 -6.85
C LEU A 16 -10.66 -1.20 -7.89
N GLY A 17 -9.93 -0.24 -8.47
CA GLY A 17 -10.42 0.71 -9.47
C GLY A 17 -9.41 1.85 -9.61
N GLY A 18 -9.42 2.58 -10.72
CA GLY A 18 -8.54 3.75 -10.88
C GLY A 18 -7.06 3.47 -10.55
N ASP A 19 -6.52 4.24 -9.61
CA ASP A 19 -5.17 4.13 -9.02
C ASP A 19 -5.15 3.42 -7.66
N GLU A 20 -6.27 2.80 -7.25
CA GLU A 20 -6.44 2.12 -5.97
C GLU A 20 -6.12 0.62 -6.07
N PHE A 21 -5.32 0.15 -5.12
CA PHE A 21 -4.86 -1.23 -5.04
C PHE A 21 -4.98 -1.75 -3.62
N ALA A 22 -5.26 -3.05 -3.49
CA ALA A 22 -5.23 -3.78 -2.23
C ALA A 22 -4.16 -4.88 -2.28
N MET A 23 -3.60 -5.21 -1.12
CA MET A 23 -2.71 -6.35 -0.93
C MET A 23 -3.14 -7.11 0.32
N VAL A 24 -3.40 -8.40 0.18
CA VAL A 24 -3.77 -9.27 1.31
C VAL A 24 -2.52 -9.94 1.85
N LEU A 25 -2.30 -9.75 3.16
CA LEU A 25 -1.21 -10.35 3.91
C LEU A 25 -1.77 -11.51 4.74
N TYR A 26 -1.21 -12.69 4.56
CA TYR A 26 -1.48 -13.86 5.39
C TYR A 26 -0.24 -14.17 6.24
N ASP A 27 -0.46 -14.87 7.36
CA ASP A 27 0.61 -15.37 8.23
C ASP A 27 1.59 -14.26 8.67
N VAL A 28 1.04 -13.10 9.01
CA VAL A 28 1.76 -12.06 9.73
C VAL A 28 1.65 -12.35 11.22
N HIS A 29 2.63 -11.98 12.03
CA HIS A 29 2.62 -12.27 13.48
C HIS A 29 2.66 -11.03 14.37
N SER A 30 2.76 -9.84 13.77
CA SER A 30 2.73 -8.59 14.52
C SER A 30 2.34 -7.41 13.64
N GLU A 31 1.82 -6.36 14.27
CA GLU A 31 1.62 -5.07 13.58
C GLU A 31 2.95 -4.51 13.04
N TYR A 32 4.04 -4.68 13.80
CA TYR A 32 5.37 -4.26 13.39
C TYR A 32 5.81 -4.91 12.07
N GLU A 33 5.51 -6.19 11.86
CA GLU A 33 5.78 -6.86 10.60
C GLU A 33 5.03 -6.20 9.42
N VAL A 34 3.74 -5.91 9.60
CA VAL A 34 2.93 -5.21 8.59
C VAL A 34 3.51 -3.83 8.28
N GLN A 35 3.90 -3.08 9.31
CA GLN A 35 4.52 -1.76 9.15
C GLN A 35 5.82 -1.85 8.34
N ARG A 36 6.68 -2.85 8.58
CA ARG A 36 7.89 -3.07 7.76
C ARG A 36 7.56 -3.40 6.32
N ILE A 37 6.53 -4.22 6.07
CA ILE A 37 6.08 -4.55 4.70
C ILE A 37 5.61 -3.28 3.99
N CYS A 38 4.80 -2.44 4.65
CA CYS A 38 4.37 -1.15 4.10
C CYS A 38 5.55 -0.21 3.78
N ALA A 39 6.55 -0.16 4.66
CA ALA A 39 7.76 0.64 4.46
C ALA A 39 8.58 0.12 3.25
N ALA A 40 8.77 -1.19 3.14
CA ALA A 40 9.48 -1.82 2.02
C ALA A 40 8.74 -1.59 0.69
N LEU A 41 7.40 -1.70 0.69
CA LEU A 41 6.58 -1.42 -0.48
C LEU A 41 6.70 0.04 -0.91
N SER A 42 6.66 0.97 0.05
CA SER A 42 6.86 2.40 -0.23
C SER A 42 8.24 2.67 -0.85
N GLN A 43 9.29 2.05 -0.30
CA GLN A 43 10.65 2.17 -0.84
C GLN A 43 10.78 1.62 -2.25
N ALA A 44 10.15 0.48 -2.55
CA ALA A 44 10.13 -0.06 -3.91
C ALA A 44 9.53 0.94 -4.91
N PHE A 45 8.54 1.74 -4.49
CA PHE A 45 7.91 2.75 -5.32
C PHE A 45 8.74 4.03 -5.52
N ASN A 46 9.76 4.28 -4.69
CA ASN A 46 10.64 5.44 -4.84
C ASN A 46 11.49 5.42 -6.11
N ARG A 47 11.67 4.25 -6.76
CA ARG A 47 12.34 4.17 -8.06
C ARG A 47 11.50 4.85 -9.15
N PRO A 48 12.04 5.77 -9.96
CA PRO A 48 11.28 6.40 -11.05
C PRO A 48 10.71 5.37 -12.04
N PHE A 49 9.57 5.72 -12.63
CA PHE A 49 8.97 5.03 -13.77
C PHE A 49 9.43 5.72 -15.05
N GLU A 50 9.89 4.94 -16.02
CA GLU A 50 10.18 5.43 -17.37
C GLU A 50 8.90 5.36 -18.21
N LEU A 51 8.47 6.52 -18.70
CA LEU A 51 7.34 6.64 -19.62
C LEU A 51 7.81 6.36 -21.05
N HIS A 52 6.86 6.03 -21.92
CA HIS A 52 7.11 5.70 -23.34
C HIS A 52 7.79 6.85 -24.12
N ASN A 53 7.68 8.09 -23.64
CA ASN A 53 8.33 9.27 -24.22
C ASN A 53 9.74 9.55 -23.64
N GLY A 54 10.28 8.64 -22.82
CA GLY A 54 11.59 8.79 -22.17
C GLY A 54 11.59 9.64 -20.90
N GLN A 55 10.46 10.23 -20.50
CA GLN A 55 10.37 10.96 -19.25
C GLN A 55 10.44 10.00 -18.05
N ARG A 56 11.05 10.47 -16.96
CA ARG A 56 11.10 9.77 -15.68
C ARG A 56 10.19 10.45 -14.68
N ILE A 57 9.21 9.72 -14.15
CA ILE A 57 8.31 10.21 -13.11
C ILE A 57 8.52 9.44 -11.82
N THR A 58 8.54 10.16 -10.70
CA THR A 58 8.52 9.53 -9.38
C THR A 58 7.09 9.52 -8.89
N MET A 59 6.62 8.34 -8.52
CA MET A 59 5.32 8.17 -7.88
C MET A 59 5.53 7.69 -6.45
N THR A 60 4.57 8.02 -5.61
CA THR A 60 4.65 7.67 -4.20
C THR A 60 3.32 7.12 -3.74
N LEU A 61 3.34 6.21 -2.79
CA LEU A 61 2.14 5.57 -2.28
C LEU A 61 1.63 6.28 -1.03
N SER A 62 0.30 6.27 -0.87
CA SER A 62 -0.34 6.42 0.44
C SER A 62 -0.86 5.04 0.82
N ILE A 63 -0.41 4.52 1.96
CA ILE A 63 -0.72 3.15 2.38
C ILE A 63 -1.43 3.21 3.73
N GLY A 64 -2.58 2.56 3.82
CA GLY A 64 -3.25 2.22 5.07
C GLY A 64 -3.41 0.72 5.16
N PHE A 65 -3.39 0.19 6.37
CA PHE A 65 -3.62 -1.23 6.62
C PHE A 65 -4.61 -1.41 7.77
N ALA A 66 -5.22 -2.59 7.81
CA ALA A 66 -5.95 -3.11 8.96
C ALA A 66 -5.44 -4.52 9.25
N LEU A 67 -5.43 -4.90 10.52
CA LEU A 67 -4.92 -6.18 10.99
C LEU A 67 -5.92 -6.74 12.01
N THR A 68 -6.17 -8.04 11.95
CA THR A 68 -6.99 -8.77 12.94
C THR A 68 -6.34 -10.10 13.26
N TRP A 69 -6.48 -10.53 14.51
CA TRP A 69 -6.18 -11.89 14.98
C TRP A 69 -7.44 -12.71 15.23
N GLU A 70 -8.60 -12.03 15.23
CA GLU A 70 -9.91 -12.60 15.49
C GLU A 70 -10.75 -12.57 14.20
N HIS A 71 -11.94 -13.17 14.26
CA HIS A 71 -12.89 -13.12 13.16
C HIS A 71 -13.34 -11.68 12.90
N ALA A 72 -12.94 -11.13 11.75
CA ALA A 72 -13.48 -9.90 11.19
C ALA A 72 -13.92 -10.17 9.76
N THR A 73 -14.96 -9.46 9.30
CA THR A 73 -15.38 -9.56 7.91
C THR A 73 -14.39 -8.85 6.99
N ALA A 74 -14.31 -9.29 5.73
CA ALA A 74 -13.46 -8.66 4.74
C ALA A 74 -13.84 -7.19 4.52
N GLU A 75 -15.14 -6.89 4.52
CA GLU A 75 -15.67 -5.53 4.38
C GLU A 75 -15.18 -4.63 5.51
N LYS A 76 -15.14 -5.14 6.75
CA LYS A 76 -14.71 -4.34 7.89
C LYS A 76 -13.22 -4.02 7.84
N LEU A 77 -12.39 -5.00 7.48
CA LEU A 77 -10.95 -4.80 7.32
C LEU A 77 -10.66 -3.83 6.16
N GLN A 78 -11.38 -3.95 5.05
CA GLN A 78 -11.25 -3.05 3.92
C GLN A 78 -11.62 -1.61 4.29
N GLU A 79 -12.75 -1.40 4.97
CA GLU A 79 -13.19 -0.07 5.44
C GLU A 79 -12.14 0.57 6.36
N LEU A 80 -11.58 -0.20 7.30
CA LEU A 80 -10.55 0.28 8.22
C LEU A 80 -9.24 0.62 7.49
N ALA A 81 -8.80 -0.25 6.57
CA ALA A 81 -7.59 -0.04 5.79
C ALA A 81 -7.70 1.22 4.91
N ASP A 82 -8.85 1.41 4.27
CA ASP A 82 -9.14 2.58 3.44
C ASP A 82 -9.15 3.88 4.26
N ARG A 83 -9.85 3.88 5.40
CA ARG A 83 -9.84 5.03 6.33
C ARG A 83 -8.42 5.38 6.79
N ASN A 84 -7.61 4.38 7.13
CA ASN A 84 -6.22 4.58 7.54
C ASN A 84 -5.35 5.11 6.39
N MET A 85 -5.62 4.68 5.14
CA MET A 85 -4.94 5.16 3.94
C MET A 85 -5.27 6.63 3.69
N TYR A 86 -6.54 7.00 3.80
CA TYR A 86 -6.99 8.37 3.65
C TYR A 86 -6.30 9.31 4.66
N GLN A 87 -6.20 8.89 5.93
CA GLN A 87 -5.45 9.64 6.94
C GLN A 87 -3.95 9.78 6.60
N ALA A 88 -3.33 8.71 6.08
CA ALA A 88 -1.94 8.76 5.65
C ALA A 88 -1.73 9.72 4.46
N LYS A 89 -2.66 9.73 3.51
CA LYS A 89 -2.67 10.64 2.35
C LYS A 89 -2.75 12.10 2.78
N HIS A 90 -3.63 12.43 3.72
CA HIS A 90 -3.75 13.79 4.28
C HIS A 90 -2.50 14.26 5.00
N ARG A 91 -1.99 13.46 5.96
CA ARG A 91 -0.75 13.79 6.67
C ARG A 91 0.44 14.00 5.74
N ARG A 92 0.48 13.27 4.62
CA ARG A 92 1.51 13.43 3.60
C ARG A 92 1.32 14.73 2.81
N ALA A 93 0.10 15.05 2.39
CA ALA A 93 -0.18 16.29 1.67
C ALA A 93 0.21 17.52 2.50
N GLU A 94 -0.12 17.52 3.80
CA GLU A 94 0.29 18.56 4.76
C GLU A 94 1.81 18.71 4.86
N ARG A 95 2.56 17.61 4.86
CA ARG A 95 4.03 17.63 4.88
C ARG A 95 4.66 18.12 3.59
N SER A 96 4.01 17.95 2.45
CA SER A 96 4.51 18.45 1.16
C SER A 96 4.28 19.96 0.98
N LEU A 97 3.42 20.56 1.81
CA LEU A 97 3.09 21.99 1.80
C LEU A 97 3.99 22.83 2.73
N ASN A 98 4.77 22.16 3.60
CA ASN A 98 5.73 22.77 4.53
C ASN A 98 7.16 22.49 4.09
#